data_AF-A0A432QPJ8-F1
#
_entry.id   AF-A0A432QPJ8-F1
#
_cell.length_a   1.000
_cell.length_b   1.000
_cell.length_c   1.000
_cell.angle_alpha   90.00
_cell.angle_beta   90.00
_cell.angle_gamma   90.00
#
_symmetry.space_group_name_H-M   'P 1'
#
loop_
_entity.id
_entity.type
_entity.pdbx_description
1 polymer ?
#
loop_
_entity_poly.entity_id
_entity_poly.type
_entity_poly.pdbx_seq_one_letter_code
_entity_poly.pdbx_strand_id
1 'polypeptide(L)'
;EIVAPIVAAMDRWGEPYRLVVTMDHYTPLARRTHEDWPVPLFIYDSRGSDHPCGTGYTETNIKDIVEKRGGFSESGAEFFRRFINRDSTGTHA
;
A
#
# COMPACT_ATOMS: atom_id res chain seq x y z
N GLU A 1 4.62 10.12 16.71
CA GLU A 1 4.77 9.34 15.47
C GLU A 1 4.53 7.86 15.74
N ILE A 2 3.97 7.10 14.79
CA ILE A 2 3.62 5.66 14.99
C ILE A 2 4.39 4.73 14.03
N VAL A 3 4.48 5.06 12.74
CA VAL A 3 5.06 4.16 11.72
C VAL A 3 6.59 4.09 11.81
N ALA A 4 7.26 5.23 12.01
CA ALA A 4 8.72 5.31 12.05
C ALA A 4 9.41 4.33 13.05
N PRO A 5 8.98 4.22 14.32
CA PRO A 5 9.61 3.27 15.25
C PRO A 5 9.40 1.80 14.86
N ILE A 6 8.30 1.45 14.18
CA ILE A 6 8.04 0.10 13.69
C ILE A 6 9.03 -0.24 12.57
N VAL A 7 9.18 0.63 11.58
CA VAL A 7 10.13 0.48 10.47
C VAL A 7 11.56 0.34 11.03
N ALA A 8 11.96 1.23 11.95
CA ALA A 8 13.28 1.17 12.56
C ALA A 8 13.54 -0.13 13.34
N ALA A 9 12.51 -0.71 13.97
CA ALA A 9 12.64 -2.01 14.64
C ALA A 9 12.78 -3.17 13.65
N MET A 10 11.99 -3.14 12.57
CA MET A 10 12.07 -4.13 11.49
C MET A 10 13.43 -4.07 10.78
N ASP A 11 13.96 -2.88 10.51
CA ASP A 11 15.28 -2.70 9.91
C ASP A 11 16.41 -3.26 10.80
N ARG A 12 16.31 -3.08 12.14
CA ARG A 12 17.27 -3.66 13.09
C ARG A 12 17.20 -5.19 13.16
N TRP A 13 16.05 -5.78 12.86
CA TRP A 13 15.91 -7.25 12.82
C TRP A 13 16.75 -7.84 11.68
N GLY A 14 16.88 -7.11 10.56
CA GLY A 14 17.71 -7.54 9.42
C GLY A 14 17.08 -8.60 8.53
N GLU A 15 15.78 -8.86 8.67
CA GLU A 15 15.02 -9.74 7.78
C GLU A 15 14.25 -8.93 6.72
N PRO A 16 14.12 -9.42 5.47
CA PRO A 16 13.25 -8.80 4.48
C PRO A 16 11.79 -8.75 4.95
N TYR A 17 11.14 -7.60 4.78
CA TYR A 17 9.76 -7.41 5.19
C TYR A 17 9.01 -6.54 4.20
N ARG A 18 7.69 -6.67 4.22
CA ARG A 18 6.77 -5.78 3.54
C ARG A 18 5.81 -5.21 4.56
N LEU A 19 5.49 -3.93 4.42
CA LEU A 19 4.56 -3.20 5.27
C LEU A 19 3.42 -2.67 4.41
N VAL A 20 2.19 -2.83 4.89
CA VAL A 20 1.02 -2.13 4.35
C VAL A 20 0.58 -1.11 5.39
N VAL A 21 0.37 0.13 4.95
CA VAL A 21 -0.23 1.19 5.75
C VAL A 21 -1.54 1.59 5.10
N THR A 22 -2.63 1.47 5.85
CA THR A 22 -4.00 1.77 5.42
C THR A 22 -4.86 2.06 6.65
N MET A 23 -6.11 2.43 6.42
CA MET A 23 -7.19 2.45 7.41
C MET A 23 -8.25 1.40 7.06
N ASP A 24 -9.16 1.14 7.99
CA ASP A 24 -10.27 0.20 7.84
C ASP A 24 -11.44 0.80 7.03
N HIS A 25 -11.77 2.07 7.26
CA HIS A 25 -12.78 2.80 6.50
C HIS A 25 -12.59 4.32 6.62
N TYR A 26 -13.23 5.08 5.73
CA TYR A 26 -13.34 6.53 5.92
C TYR A 26 -14.37 6.87 6.99
N THR A 27 -14.10 7.94 7.74
CA THR A 27 -15.09 8.60 8.61
C THR A 27 -15.03 10.11 8.34
N PRO A 28 -15.53 10.58 7.18
CA PRO A 28 -15.37 11.98 6.81
C PRO A 28 -16.12 12.88 7.78
N LEU A 29 -15.47 13.98 8.22
CA LEU A 29 -16.05 14.90 9.19
C LEU A 29 -17.42 15.46 8.76
N ALA A 30 -17.59 15.74 7.47
CA ALA A 30 -18.85 16.23 6.91
C ALA A 30 -20.00 15.21 6.99
N ARG A 31 -19.66 13.92 7.06
CA ARG A 31 -20.62 12.80 7.10
C ARG A 31 -20.91 12.35 8.52
N ARG A 32 -19.93 12.47 9.44
CA ARG A 32 -20.02 12.04 10.85
C ARG A 32 -20.39 10.55 11.00
N THR A 33 -20.13 9.76 9.98
CA THR A 33 -20.35 8.31 9.94
C THR A 33 -19.28 7.67 9.06
N HIS A 34 -19.18 6.34 9.14
CA HIS A 34 -18.34 5.59 8.22
C HIS A 34 -18.90 5.65 6.79
N GLU A 35 -18.00 5.65 5.81
CA GLU A 35 -18.32 5.49 4.39
C GLU A 35 -17.57 4.28 3.83
N ASP A 36 -18.16 3.60 2.85
CA ASP A 36 -17.61 2.43 2.16
C ASP A 36 -16.70 2.80 0.97
N TRP A 37 -16.21 4.05 0.94
CA TRP A 37 -15.33 4.52 -0.13
C TRP A 37 -13.96 3.82 -0.07
N PRO A 38 -13.28 3.63 -1.22
CA PRO A 38 -11.95 3.03 -1.25
C PRO A 38 -10.94 3.86 -0.45
N VAL A 39 -10.35 3.25 0.57
CA VAL A 39 -9.34 3.89 1.43
C VAL A 39 -7.98 3.96 0.76
N PRO A 40 -7.13 4.94 1.11
CA PRO A 40 -5.78 5.01 0.59
C PRO A 40 -4.93 3.89 1.20
N LEU A 41 -4.05 3.31 0.39
CA LEU A 41 -3.16 2.22 0.79
C LEU A 41 -1.74 2.50 0.29
N PHE A 42 -0.76 2.30 1.16
CA PHE A 42 0.67 2.38 0.84
C PHE A 42 1.35 1.04 1.11
N ILE A 43 2.23 0.64 0.19
CA ILE A 43 3.05 -0.57 0.31
C ILE A 43 4.52 -0.16 0.36
N TYR A 44 5.21 -0.64 1.38
CA TYR A 44 6.65 -0.60 1.50
C TYR A 44 7.22 -2.02 1.44
N ASP A 45 8.34 -2.19 0.75
CA ASP A 45 9.10 -3.43 0.64
C ASP A 45 10.56 -3.10 0.98
N SER A 46 11.09 -3.67 2.06
CA SER A 46 12.44 -3.34 2.55
C SER A 46 13.56 -3.79 1.61
N ARG A 47 13.23 -4.66 0.64
CA ARG A 47 14.14 -5.07 -0.44
C ARG A 47 14.26 -4.00 -1.54
N GLY A 48 13.45 -2.95 -1.49
CA GLY A 48 13.37 -1.91 -2.52
C GLY A 48 12.34 -2.19 -3.61
N SER A 49 12.15 -1.18 -4.47
CA SER A 49 11.27 -1.20 -5.63
C SER A 49 11.98 -0.55 -6.81
N ASP A 50 11.93 -1.19 -7.98
CA ASP A 50 12.47 -0.63 -9.24
C ASP A 50 11.66 0.59 -9.70
N HIS A 51 10.40 0.68 -9.25
CA HIS A 51 9.47 1.76 -9.59
C HIS A 51 8.82 2.30 -8.31
N PRO A 52 9.57 3.05 -7.48
CA PRO A 52 8.99 3.70 -6.31
C PRO A 52 7.93 4.72 -6.75
N CYS A 53 6.90 4.88 -5.92
CA CYS A 53 5.78 5.75 -6.23
C CYS A 53 6.16 7.23 -6.29
N GLY A 54 7.14 7.65 -5.47
CA GLY A 54 7.74 8.99 -5.53
C GLY A 54 6.84 10.14 -5.07
N THR A 55 5.73 9.84 -4.39
CA THR A 55 4.80 10.86 -3.87
C THR A 55 4.48 10.65 -2.39
N GLY A 56 3.96 11.70 -1.74
CA GLY A 56 3.51 11.63 -0.35
C GLY A 56 2.18 10.89 -0.20
N TYR A 57 1.96 10.29 0.98
CA TYR A 57 0.73 9.59 1.34
C TYR A 57 -0.41 10.58 1.65
N THR A 58 -1.24 10.85 0.65
CA THR A 58 -2.47 11.66 0.76
C THR A 58 -3.58 11.05 -0.08
N GLU A 59 -4.83 11.33 0.27
CA GLU A 59 -6.01 10.87 -0.48
C GLU A 59 -5.94 11.30 -1.95
N THR A 60 -5.56 12.56 -2.21
CA THR A 60 -5.43 13.11 -3.57
C THR A 60 -4.36 12.40 -4.38
N ASN A 61 -3.14 12.27 -3.84
CA ASN A 61 -2.04 11.65 -4.58
C ASN A 61 -2.35 10.21 -4.95
N ILE A 62 -2.95 9.45 -4.02
CA ILE A 62 -3.26 8.03 -4.24
C ILE A 62 -4.36 7.88 -5.28
N LYS A 63 -5.40 8.72 -5.22
CA LYS A 63 -6.45 8.74 -6.24
C LYS A 63 -5.86 8.98 -7.63
N ASP A 64 -5.00 9.98 -7.79
CA ASP A 64 -4.36 10.31 -9.07
C ASP A 64 -3.52 9.13 -9.61
N ILE A 65 -2.81 8.42 -8.72
CA ILE A 65 -1.99 7.27 -9.11
C ILE A 65 -2.85 6.09 -9.55
N VAL A 66 -3.90 5.79 -8.80
CA VAL A 66 -4.82 4.70 -9.12
C VAL A 66 -5.50 4.97 -10.46
N GLU A 67 -5.98 6.18 -10.69
CA GLU A 67 -6.57 6.59 -11.97
C GLU A 67 -5.58 6.46 -13.14
N LYS A 68 -4.34 6.97 -12.98
CA LYS A 68 -3.28 6.84 -14.00
C LYS A 68 -2.87 5.41 -14.29
N ARG A 69 -3.04 4.48 -13.34
CA ARG A 69 -2.69 3.06 -13.48
C ARG A 69 -3.85 2.19 -14.00
N GLY A 70 -4.98 2.79 -14.37
CA GLY A 70 -6.14 2.07 -14.91
C GLY A 70 -7.17 1.63 -13.87
N GLY A 71 -7.16 2.26 -12.69
CA GLY A 71 -8.08 1.97 -11.60
C GLY A 71 -7.58 0.87 -10.65
N PHE A 72 -8.46 0.48 -9.72
CA PHE A 72 -8.25 -0.63 -8.78
C PHE A 72 -9.23 -1.74 -9.12
N SER A 73 -8.74 -2.95 -9.36
CA SER A 73 -9.58 -4.11 -9.76
C SER A 73 -9.36 -5.35 -8.90
N GLU A 74 -8.59 -5.27 -7.81
CA GLU A 74 -8.22 -6.44 -7.02
C GLU A 74 -9.22 -6.68 -5.88
N SER A 75 -9.64 -7.93 -5.69
CA SER A 75 -10.29 -8.33 -4.44
C SER A 75 -9.28 -8.33 -3.29
N GLY A 76 -9.73 -8.22 -2.04
CA GLY A 76 -8.82 -8.31 -0.89
C GLY A 76 -7.99 -9.60 -0.86
N ALA A 77 -8.58 -10.73 -1.26
CA ALA A 77 -7.88 -12.01 -1.36
C ALA A 77 -6.80 -11.99 -2.45
N GLU A 78 -7.09 -11.37 -3.60
CA GLU A 78 -6.13 -11.23 -4.69
C GLU A 78 -4.97 -10.31 -4.30
N PHE A 79 -5.27 -9.19 -3.62
CA PHE A 79 -4.28 -8.30 -3.05
C PHE A 79 -3.30 -9.06 -2.15
N PHE A 80 -3.80 -9.83 -1.17
CA PHE A 80 -2.93 -10.56 -0.25
C PHE A 80 -2.13 -11.66 -0.96
N ARG A 81 -2.72 -12.35 -1.93
CA ARG A 81 -2.01 -13.33 -2.75
C ARG A 81 -0.83 -12.70 -3.47
N ARG A 82 -1.00 -11.50 -4.05
CA ARG A 82 0.06 -10.74 -4.74
C ARG A 82 1.06 -10.13 -3.76
N PHE A 83 0.60 -9.68 -2.60
CA PHE A 83 1.43 -9.07 -1.56
C PHE A 83 2.37 -10.10 -0.91
N ILE A 84 1.91 -11.33 -0.68
CA ILE A 84 2.73 -12.39 -0.07
C ILE A 84 3.66 -13.03 -1.12
N ASN A 85 3.09 -13.48 -2.24
CA ASN A 85 3.80 -14.33 -3.21
C ASN A 85 4.48 -13.52 -4.30
N ARG A 86 5.45 -12.66 -3.97
CA ARG A 86 6.12 -11.85 -4.99
C ARG A 86 7.03 -12.70 -5.91
N ASP A 87 6.45 -13.54 -6.78
CA ASP A 87 6.99 -14.28 -7.94
C ASP A 87 5.79 -14.78 -8.79
N SER A 88 5.57 -14.41 -10.07
CA SER A 88 6.41 -14.68 -11.23
C SER A 88 6.05 -13.72 -12.38
N THR A 89 6.86 -12.69 -12.60
CA THR A 89 7.03 -12.10 -13.94
C THR A 89 8.52 -11.88 -14.16
N GLY A 90 9.26 -12.99 -14.11
CA GLY A 90 10.57 -13.13 -14.74
C GLY A 90 10.37 -13.91 -16.03
N THR A 91 10.65 -13.24 -17.14
CA THR A 91 10.88 -13.71 -18.52
C THR A 91 11.05 -15.23 -18.72
N HIS A 92 10.15 -15.82 -19.51
CA HIS A 92 10.50 -16.83 -20.52
C HIS A 92 9.93 -16.38 -21.88
N ALA A 93 10.75 -15.63 -22.61
CA ALA A 93 10.77 -15.54 -24.06
C ALA A 93 12.23 -15.50 -24.48
#